data_AF-A0A8X7W0L2-F1
#
_entry.id   AF-A0A8X7W0L2-F1
#
_cell.length_a   1.000
_cell.length_b   1.000
_cell.length_c   1.000
_cell.angle_alpha   90.00
_cell.angle_beta   90.00
_cell.angle_gamma   90.00
#
_symmetry.space_group_name_H-M   'P 1'
#
loop_
_entity.id
_entity.type
_entity.pdbx_description
1 polymer ?
#
loop_
_entity_poly.entity_id
_entity_poly.type
_entity_poly.pdbx_seq_one_letter_code
_entity_poly.pdbx_strand_id
1 'polypeptide(L)'
;MIGNRIIKKRLHVRVEHVQQSRCAEEFKLRKKKNDELKAAAKANGETISTKRQPKGPKPGFMVEGMTLETVTPIPYDVVNDLKGGY
;
A
#
# COMPACT_ATOMS: atom_id res chain seq x y z
N MET A 1 -16.87 -8.79 22.76
CA MET A 1 -15.98 -9.26 23.85
C MET A 1 -16.80 -9.25 25.13
N ILE A 2 -16.78 -10.31 25.94
CA ILE A 2 -17.39 -10.29 27.28
C ILE A 2 -16.24 -10.58 28.25
N GLY A 3 -15.84 -9.57 29.02
CA GLY A 3 -14.61 -9.62 29.81
C GLY A 3 -13.41 -10.00 28.95
N ASN A 4 -12.78 -11.13 29.26
CA ASN A 4 -11.51 -11.57 28.66
C ASN A 4 -11.67 -12.47 27.42
N ARG A 5 -12.90 -12.79 26.99
CA ARG A 5 -13.13 -13.71 25.86
C ARG A 5 -14.03 -13.15 24.76
N ILE A 6 -13.76 -13.57 23.53
CA ILE A 6 -14.59 -13.27 22.37
C ILE A 6 -15.60 -14.40 22.22
N ILE A 7 -16.87 -14.09 22.47
CA ILE A 7 -18.00 -14.99 22.18
C ILE A 7 -18.64 -14.54 20.88
N LYS A 8 -18.82 -15.47 19.93
CA LYS A 8 -19.54 -15.20 18.69
C LYS A 8 -21.02 -15.00 19.01
N LYS A 9 -21.55 -13.82 18.69
CA LYS A 9 -22.98 -13.53 18.80
C LYS A 9 -23.63 -13.67 17.43
N ARG A 10 -24.82 -14.27 17.38
CA ARG A 10 -25.68 -14.28 16.19
C ARG A 10 -26.66 -13.12 16.31
N LEU A 11 -26.74 -12.29 15.27
CA LEU A 11 -27.66 -11.17 15.21
C LEU A 11 -28.69 -11.44 14.10
N HIS A 12 -29.96 -11.18 14.37
CA HIS A 12 -31.03 -11.24 13.39
C HIS A 12 -31.29 -9.82 12.88
N VAL A 13 -30.98 -9.56 11.62
CA VAL A 13 -31.05 -8.22 11.02
C VAL A 13 -31.66 -8.35 9.62
N ARG A 14 -32.44 -7.34 9.19
CA ARG A 14 -32.98 -7.27 7.82
C ARG A 14 -31.89 -6.95 6.80
N VAL A 15 -32.10 -7.36 5.55
CA VAL A 15 -31.12 -7.18 4.46
C VAL A 15 -30.80 -5.71 4.16
N GLU A 16 -31.73 -4.79 4.40
CA GLU A 16 -31.56 -3.34 4.21
C GLU A 16 -30.41 -2.75 5.04
N HIS A 17 -30.11 -3.35 6.18
CA HIS A 17 -29.02 -2.91 7.06
C HIS A 17 -27.73 -3.71 6.87
N VAL A 18 -27.69 -4.63 5.89
CA VAL A 18 -26.55 -5.48 5.61
C VAL A 18 -25.93 -5.07 4.29
N GLN A 19 -24.66 -4.68 4.34
CA GLN A 19 -23.86 -4.41 3.15
C GLN A 19 -22.87 -5.56 2.89
N GLN A 20 -22.67 -5.90 1.62
CA GLN A 20 -21.70 -6.92 1.24
C GLN A 20 -20.27 -6.40 1.45
N SER A 21 -19.48 -7.10 2.27
CA SER A 21 -18.08 -6.76 2.46
C SER A 21 -17.23 -7.17 1.26
N ARG A 22 -16.42 -6.23 0.76
CA ARG A 22 -15.52 -6.43 -0.39
C ARG A 22 -14.12 -6.91 0.00
N CYS A 23 -13.81 -7.00 1.30
CA CYS A 23 -12.47 -7.40 1.77
C CYS A 23 -12.05 -8.81 1.30
N ALA A 24 -13.01 -9.70 1.08
CA ALA A 24 -12.76 -11.06 0.60
C ALA A 24 -12.72 -11.16 -0.94
N GLU A 25 -13.15 -10.14 -1.68
CA GLU A 25 -13.23 -10.19 -3.16
C GLU A 25 -11.82 -10.30 -3.77
N GLU A 26 -10.89 -9.42 -3.35
CA GLU A 26 -9.51 -9.44 -3.82
C GLU A 26 -8.81 -10.77 -3.50
N PHE A 27 -9.04 -11.30 -2.29
CA PHE A 27 -8.47 -12.59 -1.88
C PHE A 27 -8.96 -13.74 -2.76
N LYS A 28 -10.26 -13.77 -3.09
CA LYS A 28 -10.86 -14.78 -3.96
C LYS A 28 -10.32 -14.69 -5.38
N LEU A 29 -10.22 -13.47 -5.93
CA LEU A 29 -9.66 -13.24 -7.26
C LEU A 29 -8.20 -13.70 -7.33
N ARG A 30 -7.40 -13.36 -6.31
CA ARG A 30 -6.00 -13.81 -6.22
C ARG A 30 -5.87 -15.32 -6.12
N LYS A 31 -6.76 -15.99 -5.38
CA LYS A 31 -6.76 -17.46 -5.29
C LYS A 31 -6.96 -18.08 -6.68
N LYS A 32 -7.97 -17.62 -7.43
CA LYS A 32 -8.22 -18.09 -8.80
C LYS A 32 -7.00 -17.90 -9.70
N LYS A 33 -6.45 -16.67 -9.74
CA LYS A 33 -5.25 -16.36 -10.52
C LYS A 33 -4.06 -17.24 -10.15
N ASN A 34 -3.86 -17.51 -8.86
CA ASN A 34 -2.76 -18.38 -8.41
C ASN A 34 -2.96 -19.83 -8.86
N ASP A 35 -4.19 -20.34 -8.84
CA ASP A 35 -4.49 -21.70 -9.27
C ASP A 35 -4.32 -21.86 -10.79
N GLU A 36 -4.71 -20.86 -11.58
CA GLU A 36 -4.44 -20.78 -13.01
C GLU A 36 -2.94 -20.79 -13.32
N LEU A 37 -2.15 -19.96 -12.63
CA LEU A 37 -0.70 -19.90 -12.81
C LEU A 37 -0.02 -21.22 -12.44
N LYS A 38 -0.47 -21.90 -11.38
CA LYS A 38 0.06 -23.21 -10.99
C LYS A 38 -0.27 -24.28 -12.04
N ALA A 39 -1.47 -24.25 -12.61
CA ALA A 39 -1.86 -25.18 -13.66
C ALA A 39 -1.01 -24.99 -14.92
N ALA A 40 -0.79 -23.73 -15.35
CA ALA A 40 0.07 -23.40 -16.48
C ALA A 40 1.53 -23.82 -16.24
N ALA A 41 2.08 -23.50 -15.05
CA ALA A 41 3.44 -23.88 -14.69
C ALA A 41 3.63 -25.40 -14.66
N LYS A 42 2.63 -26.15 -14.15
CA LYS A 42 2.64 -27.61 -14.18
C LYS A 42 2.62 -28.16 -15.60
N ALA A 43 1.89 -27.54 -16.53
CA ALA A 43 1.88 -27.94 -17.94
C ALA A 43 3.22 -27.68 -18.63
N ASN A 44 3.90 -26.57 -18.29
CA ASN A 44 5.21 -26.21 -18.81
C ASN A 44 6.39 -26.93 -18.11
N GLY A 45 6.13 -27.62 -16.99
CA GLY A 45 7.16 -28.27 -16.18
C GLY A 45 7.99 -27.29 -15.33
N GLU A 46 7.54 -26.04 -15.18
CA GLU A 46 8.24 -25.01 -14.41
C GLU A 46 7.73 -24.94 -12.96
N THR A 47 8.64 -24.69 -12.02
CA THR A 47 8.29 -24.41 -10.62
C THR A 47 8.19 -22.91 -10.39
N ILE A 48 6.96 -22.42 -10.13
CA ILE A 48 6.69 -21.00 -9.83
C ILE A 48 6.38 -20.75 -8.36
N SER A 49 6.68 -19.54 -7.88
CA SER A 49 6.27 -19.06 -6.56
C SER A 49 5.13 -18.04 -6.68
N THR A 50 3.94 -18.37 -6.18
CA THR A 50 2.77 -17.46 -6.18
C THR A 50 2.64 -16.63 -4.90
N LYS A 51 3.72 -16.49 -4.12
CA LYS A 51 3.75 -15.72 -2.86
C LYS A 51 3.86 -14.22 -3.17
N ARG A 52 3.15 -13.38 -2.40
CA ARG A 52 3.30 -11.92 -2.47
C ARG A 52 4.70 -11.53 -1.97
N GLN A 53 5.34 -10.59 -2.66
CA GLN A 53 6.61 -10.02 -2.25
C GLN A 53 6.39 -8.63 -1.66
N PRO A 54 7.12 -8.25 -0.59
CA PRO A 54 7.15 -6.88 -0.13
C PRO A 54 7.77 -5.97 -1.20
N LYS A 55 7.55 -4.66 -1.07
CA LYS A 55 8.18 -3.69 -1.97
C LYS A 55 9.71 -3.75 -1.78
N GLY A 56 10.42 -4.05 -2.86
CA GLY A 56 11.87 -4.06 -2.88
C GLY A 56 12.47 -2.64 -2.93
N PRO A 57 13.82 -2.53 -2.84
CA PRO A 57 14.52 -1.27 -3.04
C PRO A 57 14.23 -0.72 -4.44
N LYS A 58 14.18 0.61 -4.57
CA LYS A 58 14.03 1.24 -5.88
C LYS A 58 15.28 0.93 -6.72
N PRO A 59 15.14 0.50 -7.99
CA PRO A 59 16.28 0.39 -8.88
C PRO A 59 16.84 1.79 -9.20
N GLY A 60 18.11 1.85 -9.60
CA GLY A 60 18.70 3.09 -10.10
C GLY A 60 18.01 3.54 -11.39
N PHE A 61 17.82 4.85 -11.55
CA PHE A 61 17.28 5.45 -12.76
C PHE A 61 18.02 6.75 -13.08
N MET A 62 18.18 7.05 -14.38
CA MET A 62 18.71 8.33 -14.85
C MET A 62 17.57 9.36 -14.86
N VAL A 63 17.85 10.58 -14.43
CA VAL A 63 16.91 11.71 -14.50
C VAL A 63 17.43 12.69 -15.54
N GLU A 64 16.72 12.83 -16.66
CA GLU A 64 17.05 13.78 -17.73
C GLU A 64 15.93 14.84 -17.85
N GLY A 65 16.31 16.09 -18.13
CA GLY A 65 15.36 17.13 -18.56
C GLY A 65 14.55 17.84 -17.47
N MET A 66 14.96 17.78 -16.20
CA MET A 66 14.30 18.58 -15.15
C MET A 66 14.81 20.03 -15.18
N THR A 67 13.90 21.01 -15.18
CA THR A 67 14.23 22.40 -14.86
C THR A 67 14.67 22.46 -13.39
N LEU A 68 15.99 22.52 -13.17
CA LEU A 68 16.57 22.57 -11.84
C LEU A 68 16.44 24.00 -11.32
N GLU A 69 15.55 24.20 -10.34
CA GLU A 69 15.49 25.44 -9.58
C GLU A 69 16.41 25.31 -8.36
N THR A 70 17.46 26.13 -8.34
CA THR A 70 18.38 26.20 -7.20
C THR A 70 17.71 26.99 -6.08
N VAL A 71 17.17 26.28 -5.08
CA VAL A 71 16.61 26.90 -3.88
C VAL A 71 17.74 27.15 -2.88
N THR A 72 17.86 28.38 -2.39
CA THR A 72 18.77 28.75 -1.30
C THR A 72 18.02 28.74 0.05
N PRO A 73 18.69 28.36 1.15
CA PRO A 73 18.07 28.43 2.47
C PRO A 73 17.75 29.88 2.84
N ILE A 74 16.62 30.08 3.50
CA ILE A 74 16.25 31.37 4.09
C ILE A 74 17.20 31.65 5.26
N PRO A 75 17.82 32.84 5.35
CA PRO A 75 18.70 33.19 6.47
C PRO A 75 17.92 33.34 7.78
N TYR A 76 18.57 33.06 8.91
CA TYR A 76 17.98 33.21 10.25
C TYR A 76 17.66 34.67 10.58
N ASP A 77 16.54 34.89 11.27
CA ASP A 77 15.97 36.22 11.56
C ASP A 77 16.88 37.16 12.35
N VAL A 78 17.85 36.62 13.11
CA VAL A 78 18.74 37.40 13.99
C VAL A 78 19.58 38.45 13.24
N VAL A 79 19.81 38.27 11.92
CA VAL A 79 20.62 39.21 11.11
C VAL A 79 19.76 40.22 10.34
N ASN A 80 18.47 39.95 10.11
CA ASN A 80 17.57 40.87 9.41
C ASN A 80 17.04 41.98 10.31
N ASP A 81 16.84 41.69 11.60
CA ASP A 81 16.41 42.69 12.59
C ASP A 81 17.49 43.74 12.93
N LEU A 82 18.76 43.45 12.66
CA LEU A 82 19.90 44.35 12.92
C LEU A 82 20.23 45.31 11.76
N LYS A 83 19.55 45.19 10.61
CA LYS A 83 19.78 46.03 9.41
C LYS A 83 18.67 47.02 9.10
N GLY A 84 17.67 47.16 9.97
CA GLY A 84 16.60 48.15 9.87
C GLY A 84 16.71 49.22 10.95
N GLY A 85 17.63 50.16 10.80
CA GLY A 85 17.74 51.29 11.74
C GLY A 85 19.07 52.03 11.72
N TYR A 86 19.39 52.68 10.60
CA TYR A 86 19.91 54.05 10.48
C TYR A 86 19.66 54.54 9.05
#